data_AF-A0A849CAB1-F1
#
_entry.id   AF-A0A849CAB1-F1
#
_cell.length_a   1.000
_cell.length_b   1.000
_cell.length_c   1.000
_cell.angle_alpha   90.00
_cell.angle_beta   90.00
_cell.angle_gamma   90.00
#
_symmetry.space_group_name_H-M   'P 1'
#
loop_
_entity.id
_entity.type
_entity.pdbx_description
1 polymer ?
#
loop_
_entity_poly.entity_id
_entity_poly.type
_entity_poly.pdbx_seq_one_letter_code
_entity_poly.pdbx_strand_id
1 'polypeptide(L)'
;MTPSSVELTPSSVELTPRQELTPRQLAASVFSKRLSALIAESVVSSEEEGPARSLTLYSLAQHLELAYPDVPVSQSGLYRLIHGDAIPRLDLIIALARVFDVEPGYFITD
;
A
#
# COMPACT_ATOMS: atom_id res chain seq x y z
N MET A 1 8.65 20.83 -58.54
CA MET A 1 7.73 21.28 -57.48
C MET A 1 6.46 20.45 -57.57
N THR A 2 6.36 19.41 -56.73
CA THR A 2 5.19 18.61 -56.30
C THR A 2 5.69 17.72 -55.14
N PRO A 3 4.83 17.28 -54.21
CA PRO A 3 5.04 17.50 -52.78
C PRO A 3 5.72 16.35 -52.03
N SER A 4 6.37 16.72 -50.92
CA SER A 4 6.83 15.81 -49.86
C SER A 4 5.65 15.05 -49.25
N SER A 5 5.66 13.73 -49.36
CA SER A 5 4.85 12.86 -48.51
C SER A 5 5.48 12.79 -47.12
N VAL A 6 4.78 13.34 -46.15
CA VAL A 6 5.03 13.09 -44.73
C VAL A 6 4.46 11.71 -44.42
N GLU A 7 5.32 10.71 -44.29
CA GLU A 7 4.95 9.43 -43.68
C GLU A 7 4.76 9.68 -42.17
N LEU A 8 3.50 9.89 -41.78
CA LEU A 8 3.05 9.79 -40.40
C LEU A 8 3.09 8.30 -40.05
N THR A 9 4.18 7.86 -39.42
CA THR A 9 4.15 6.59 -38.69
C THR A 9 3.12 6.73 -37.57
N PRO A 10 2.10 5.86 -37.47
CA PRO A 10 1.28 5.82 -36.29
C PRO A 10 2.18 5.38 -35.14
N SER A 11 2.20 6.19 -34.08
CA SER A 11 2.86 5.89 -32.82
C SER A 11 2.57 4.45 -32.45
N SER A 12 3.63 3.64 -32.43
CA SER A 12 3.63 2.33 -31.80
C SER A 12 3.25 2.58 -30.34
N VAL A 13 1.97 2.45 -30.03
CA VAL A 13 1.54 2.22 -28.66
C VAL A 13 2.14 0.86 -28.34
N GLU A 14 3.36 0.89 -27.81
CA GLU A 14 3.98 -0.23 -27.14
C GLU A 14 3.01 -0.57 -26.01
N LEU A 15 2.09 -1.49 -26.31
CA LEU A 15 1.30 -2.20 -25.33
C LEU A 15 2.35 -2.82 -24.42
N THR A 16 2.62 -2.15 -23.31
CA THR A 16 3.46 -2.67 -22.25
C THR A 16 2.97 -4.10 -22.02
N PRO A 17 3.84 -5.11 -22.15
CA PRO A 17 3.42 -6.48 -21.87
C PRO A 17 2.79 -6.44 -20.48
N ARG A 18 1.62 -7.07 -20.31
CA ARG A 18 1.09 -7.36 -18.97
C ARG A 18 2.19 -8.16 -18.27
N GLN A 19 3.11 -7.48 -17.59
CA GLN A 19 4.22 -8.12 -16.93
C GLN A 19 3.58 -9.00 -15.87
N GLU A 20 3.67 -10.31 -16.06
CA GLU A 20 3.24 -11.27 -15.06
C GLU A 20 4.03 -10.95 -13.80
N LEU A 21 3.34 -10.41 -12.80
CA LEU A 21 3.94 -10.06 -11.53
C LEU A 21 4.50 -11.35 -10.92
N THR A 22 5.74 -11.29 -10.44
CA THR A 22 6.30 -12.40 -9.65
C THR A 22 5.40 -12.66 -8.43
N PRO A 23 5.38 -13.88 -7.86
CA PRO A 23 4.61 -14.16 -6.64
C PRO A 23 4.88 -13.15 -5.51
N ARG A 24 6.13 -12.70 -5.41
CA ARG A 24 6.57 -11.65 -4.49
C ARG A 24 5.85 -10.32 -4.72
N GLN A 25 5.78 -9.88 -5.98
CA GLN A 25 5.13 -8.63 -6.37
C GLN A 25 3.61 -8.72 -6.23
N LEU A 26 3.03 -9.89 -6.51
CA LEU A 26 1.61 -10.14 -6.24
C LEU A 26 1.29 -9.99 -4.75
N ALA A 27 2.06 -10.65 -3.89
CA ALA A 27 1.88 -10.54 -2.44
C ALA A 27 2.01 -9.09 -1.95
N ALA A 28 3.03 -8.35 -2.44
CA ALA A 28 3.20 -6.94 -2.09
C ALA A 28 2.04 -6.06 -2.59
N SER A 29 1.49 -6.35 -3.78
CA SER A 29 0.34 -5.62 -4.33
C SER A 29 -0.97 -5.91 -3.59
N VAL A 30 -1.22 -7.17 -3.21
CA VAL A 30 -2.38 -7.53 -2.39
C VAL A 30 -2.27 -6.85 -1.04
N PHE A 31 -1.12 -6.97 -0.39
CA PHE A 31 -0.86 -6.33 0.91
C PHE A 31 -1.08 -4.82 0.86
N SER A 32 -0.49 -4.15 -0.13
CA SER A 32 -0.57 -2.69 -0.25
C SER A 32 -2.02 -2.22 -0.42
N LYS A 33 -2.79 -2.88 -1.28
CA LYS A 33 -4.22 -2.59 -1.48
C LYS A 33 -5.03 -2.74 -0.21
N ARG A 34 -4.83 -3.86 0.52
CA ARG A 34 -5.55 -4.16 1.77
C ARG A 34 -5.21 -3.13 2.86
N LEU A 35 -3.93 -2.78 3.00
CA LEU A 35 -3.49 -1.76 3.95
C LEU A 35 -4.02 -0.37 3.58
N SER A 36 -3.95 0.03 2.31
CA SER A 36 -4.50 1.31 1.85
C SER A 36 -6.00 1.40 2.08
N ALA A 37 -6.75 0.32 1.85
CA ALA A 37 -8.18 0.27 2.14
C ALA A 37 -8.45 0.48 3.63
N LEU A 38 -7.74 -0.24 4.51
CA LEU A 38 -7.89 -0.08 5.96
C LEU A 38 -7.57 1.35 6.42
N ILE A 39 -6.50 1.96 5.91
CA ILE A 39 -6.14 3.35 6.26
C ILE A 39 -7.20 4.34 5.77
N ALA A 40 -7.78 4.11 4.59
CA ALA A 40 -8.83 4.94 4.02
C ALA A 40 -10.17 4.79 4.77
N GLU A 41 -10.48 3.58 5.24
CA GLU A 41 -11.69 3.26 6.02
C GLU A 41 -11.54 3.66 7.50
N SER A 42 -10.33 3.59 8.05
CA SER A 42 -10.00 3.97 9.42
C SER A 42 -9.94 5.49 9.62
N VAL A 43 -10.85 6.24 8.99
CA VAL A 43 -11.14 7.61 9.43
C VAL A 43 -11.68 7.48 10.85
N VAL A 44 -10.79 7.72 11.81
CA VAL A 44 -11.06 7.54 13.23
C VAL A 44 -12.16 8.52 13.62
N SER A 45 -13.41 8.05 13.70
CA SER A 45 -14.36 8.57 14.66
C SER A 45 -13.79 8.19 16.03
N SER A 46 -12.95 9.05 16.58
CA SER A 46 -12.69 9.01 18.02
C SER A 46 -14.01 9.44 18.64
N GLU A 47 -14.87 8.47 18.95
CA GLU A 47 -16.19 8.72 19.53
C GLU A 47 -16.10 9.42 20.91
N GLU A 48 -14.90 9.64 21.45
CA GLU A 48 -14.70 10.32 22.73
C GLU A 48 -13.96 11.67 22.68
N GLU A 49 -13.13 12.00 21.68
CA GLU A 49 -12.41 13.30 21.67
C GLU A 49 -12.10 13.83 20.24
N GLY A 50 -12.92 14.76 19.76
CA GLY A 50 -12.54 15.71 18.71
C GLY A 50 -12.73 15.25 17.25
N PRO A 51 -12.55 16.20 16.29
CA PRO A 51 -12.92 16.00 14.89
C PRO A 51 -12.14 14.85 14.26
N ALA A 52 -12.85 13.97 13.54
CA ALA A 52 -12.32 12.79 12.89
C ALA A 52 -11.02 13.11 12.12
N ARG A 53 -9.88 12.69 12.66
CA ARG A 53 -8.58 12.90 12.03
C ARG A 53 -8.28 11.66 11.21
N SER A 54 -8.12 11.83 9.90
CA SER A 54 -7.67 10.77 9.01
C SER A 54 -6.41 10.13 9.58
N LEU A 55 -6.39 8.79 9.65
CA LEU A 55 -5.20 8.07 10.10
C LEU A 55 -4.05 8.37 9.14
N THR A 56 -3.07 9.14 9.60
CA THR A 56 -1.88 9.44 8.82
C THR A 56 -0.87 8.30 8.97
N LEU A 57 0.02 8.14 7.98
CA LEU A 57 1.17 7.24 8.09
C LEU A 57 2.00 7.49 9.35
N TYR A 58 2.14 8.76 9.73
CA TYR A 58 2.88 9.14 10.93
C TYR A 58 2.18 8.65 12.21
N SER A 59 0.88 8.90 12.36
CA SER A 59 0.13 8.46 13.54
C SER A 59 0.08 6.93 13.65
N LEU A 60 -0.01 6.22 12.51
CA LEU A 60 0.08 4.76 12.49
C LEU A 60 1.46 4.26 12.95
N ALA A 61 2.55 4.88 12.46
CA ALA A 61 3.90 4.54 12.88
C ALA A 61 4.09 4.73 14.39
N GLN A 62 3.66 5.88 14.91
CA GLN A 62 3.74 6.18 16.35
C GLN A 62 2.93 5.21 17.19
N HIS A 63 1.71 4.88 16.75
CA HIS A 63 0.88 3.92 17.46
C HIS A 63 1.52 2.52 17.48
N LEU A 64 2.10 2.07 16.36
CA LEU A 64 2.81 0.80 16.28
C LEU A 64 4.06 0.77 17.16
N GLU A 65 4.86 1.85 17.17
CA GLU A 65 6.05 1.94 18.03
C GLU A 65 5.70 1.85 19.52
N LEU A 66 4.58 2.44 19.94
CA LEU A 66 4.12 2.42 21.33
C LEU A 66 3.51 1.07 21.73
N ALA A 67 2.66 0.49 20.88
CA ALA A 67 1.94 -0.74 21.19
C ALA A 67 2.77 -2.00 20.94
N TYR A 68 3.73 -1.95 20.00
CA TYR A 68 4.55 -3.07 19.55
C TYR A 68 6.02 -2.66 19.42
N PRO A 69 6.71 -2.36 20.53
CA PRO A 69 8.10 -1.85 20.50
C PRO A 69 9.10 -2.83 19.87
N ASP A 70 8.80 -4.13 19.87
CA ASP A 70 9.65 -5.16 19.25
C ASP A 70 9.49 -5.26 17.73
N VAL A 71 8.50 -4.56 17.15
CA VAL A 71 8.22 -4.61 15.71
C VAL A 71 8.98 -3.48 15.01
N PRO A 72 9.92 -3.80 14.11
CA PRO A 72 10.67 -2.77 13.40
C PRO A 72 9.74 -2.04 12.42
N VAL A 73 9.40 -0.81 12.75
CA VAL A 73 8.56 0.08 11.95
C VAL A 73 9.26 1.40 11.72
N SER A 74 9.02 2.00 10.55
CA SER A 74 9.46 3.35 10.21
C SER A 74 8.48 3.95 9.21
N GLN A 75 8.37 5.27 9.17
CA GLN A 75 7.51 5.95 8.19
C GLN A 75 7.88 5.59 6.75
N SER A 76 9.17 5.57 6.42
CA SER A 76 9.65 5.18 5.09
C SER A 76 9.32 3.72 4.76
N GLY A 77 9.39 2.82 5.76
CA GLY A 77 8.98 1.43 5.60
C GLY A 77 7.49 1.28 5.30
N LEU A 78 6.64 1.96 6.09
CA LEU A 78 5.19 1.97 5.86
C LEU A 78 4.82 2.60 4.52
N TYR A 79 5.49 3.68 4.11
CA TYR A 79 5.29 4.29 2.80
C TYR A 79 5.52 3.29 1.66
N ARG A 80 6.63 2.55 1.72
CA ARG A 80 6.94 1.51 0.72
C ARG A 80 5.92 0.36 0.74
N LEU A 81 5.40 0.01 1.91
CA LEU A 81 4.35 -1.01 2.01
C LEU A 81 3.04 -0.56 1.36
N ILE A 82 2.63 0.69 1.57
CA ILE A 82 1.45 1.28 0.94
C ILE A 82 1.59 1.38 -0.59
N HIS A 83 2.81 1.57 -1.09
CA HIS A 83 3.06 1.63 -2.54
C HIS A 83 3.34 0.25 -3.17
N GLY A 84 3.41 -0.82 -2.37
CA GLY A 84 3.73 -2.17 -2.85
C GLY A 84 5.23 -2.37 -3.20
N ASP A 85 6.09 -1.45 -2.78
CA ASP A 85 7.54 -1.46 -3.03
C ASP A 85 8.34 -2.29 -2.01
N ALA A 86 7.65 -2.82 -0.99
CA ALA A 86 8.22 -3.64 0.07
C ALA A 86 7.30 -4.82 0.39
N ILE A 87 7.90 -5.93 0.85
CA ILE A 87 7.15 -7.03 1.46
C ILE A 87 7.09 -6.76 2.97
N PRO A 88 5.93 -6.87 3.61
CA PRO A 88 5.84 -6.84 5.07
C PRO A 88 6.50 -8.07 5.70
N ARG A 89 7.06 -7.90 6.91
CA ARG A 89 7.49 -9.02 7.76
C ARG A 89 6.28 -9.58 8.52
N LEU A 90 6.31 -10.86 8.88
CA LEU A 90 5.22 -11.52 9.62
C LEU A 90 4.83 -10.76 10.89
N ASP A 91 5.82 -10.33 11.69
CA ASP A 91 5.60 -9.59 12.93
C ASP A 91 4.78 -8.30 12.70
N LEU A 92 5.09 -7.60 11.61
CA LEU A 92 4.39 -6.38 11.22
C LEU A 92 2.97 -6.66 10.72
N ILE A 93 2.76 -7.77 9.98
CA ILE A 93 1.42 -8.20 9.57
C ILE A 93 0.56 -8.44 10.82
N ILE A 94 1.07 -9.15 11.81
CA ILE A 94 0.35 -9.44 13.06
C ILE A 94 0.05 -8.16 13.84
N ALA A 95 1.02 -7.24 13.94
CA ALA A 95 0.81 -5.96 14.62
C ALA A 95 -0.25 -5.10 13.92
N LEU A 96 -0.16 -4.95 12.60
CA LEU A 96 -1.15 -4.21 11.80
C LEU A 96 -2.53 -4.83 11.92
N ALA A 97 -2.63 -6.15 11.85
CA ALA A 97 -3.89 -6.88 12.01
C ALA A 97 -4.57 -6.54 13.35
N ARG A 98 -3.81 -6.49 14.44
CA ARG A 98 -4.34 -6.08 15.74
C ARG A 98 -4.69 -4.59 15.83
N VAL A 99 -3.91 -3.70 15.21
CA VAL A 99 -4.21 -2.26 15.19
C VAL A 99 -5.51 -1.96 14.45
N PHE A 100 -5.78 -2.69 13.37
CA PHE A 100 -6.98 -2.53 12.56
C PHE A 100 -8.13 -3.47 12.94
N ASP A 101 -7.97 -4.27 14.00
CA ASP A 101 -8.93 -5.29 14.46
C ASP A 101 -9.39 -6.26 13.35
N VAL A 102 -8.45 -6.73 12.54
CA VAL A 102 -8.68 -7.72 11.47
C VAL A 102 -7.83 -8.97 11.67
N GLU A 103 -8.19 -10.08 11.03
CA GLU A 103 -7.33 -11.28 11.05
C GLU A 103 -6.07 -11.08 10.18
N PRO A 104 -4.89 -11.64 10.58
CA PRO A 104 -3.67 -11.55 9.79
C PRO A 104 -3.80 -12.10 8.36
N GLY A 105 -4.68 -13.09 8.16
CA GLY A 105 -4.96 -13.67 6.84
C GLY A 105 -5.54 -12.68 5.84
N TYR A 106 -6.17 -11.60 6.30
CA TYR A 106 -6.73 -10.52 5.46
C TYR A 106 -5.68 -9.89 4.54
N PHE A 107 -4.43 -9.85 4.99
CA PHE A 107 -3.31 -9.25 4.28
C PHE A 107 -2.67 -10.16 3.22
N ILE A 108 -3.01 -11.45 3.24
CA ILE A 108 -2.32 -12.51 2.48
C ILE A 108 -3.27 -13.19 1.48
N THR A 109 -4.55 -13.25 1.81
CA THR A 109 -5.54 -14.05 1.08
C THR A 109 -6.30 -13.18 0.09
N ASP A 110 -6.52 -13.71 -1.12
CA ASP A 110 -7.52 -13.25 -2.10
C ASP A 110 -8.36 -14.46 -2.54
#